data_AF-A0A5K4FBG0-F1
#
_entry.id   AF-A0A5K4FBG0-F1
#
_cell.length_a   1.000
_cell.length_b   1.000
_cell.length_c   1.000
_cell.angle_alpha   90.00
_cell.angle_beta   90.00
_cell.angle_gamma   90.00
#
_symmetry.space_group_name_H-M   'P 1'
#
loop_
_entity.id
_entity.type
_entity.pdbx_description
1 polymer ?
#
loop_
_entity_poly.entity_id
_entity_poly.type
_entity_poly.pdbx_seq_one_letter_code
_entity_poly.pdbx_strand_id
1 'polypeptide(L)'
;MYQLFEDLLTDTSILLADELYRAIMSSDLRRTTSILIDFWGDEFDQVENAYKIYSVEPFWKSIEKHFGKSVKSTLHCIVETRKNEPKQEDPIKGRGVKPIVNKTAVSEVFYDIMVVLDSNKDVGQQLGQRLCKLDPFQFQRLNMIYKRVCLSIDTIKNPLDNLVKFLKVGRLVNCIIF
;
A
#
# COMPACT_ATOMS: atom_id res chain seq x y z
N MET A 1 18.27 -15.92 -22.08
CA MET A 1 19.41 -14.99 -22.01
C MET A 1 19.13 -13.75 -22.86
N TYR A 2 18.71 -13.89 -24.12
CA TYR A 2 18.31 -12.75 -24.97
C TYR A 2 17.24 -11.85 -24.35
N GLN A 3 16.13 -12.41 -23.83
CA GLN A 3 15.09 -11.61 -23.18
C GLN A 3 15.62 -10.73 -22.05
N LEU A 4 16.48 -11.28 -21.18
CA LEU A 4 17.09 -10.51 -20.09
C LEU A 4 17.94 -9.34 -20.62
N PHE A 5 18.67 -9.55 -21.71
CA PHE A 5 19.47 -8.48 -22.32
C PHE A 5 18.58 -7.41 -22.96
N GLU A 6 17.50 -7.79 -23.62
CA GLU A 6 16.52 -6.85 -24.16
C GLU A 6 15.86 -6.04 -23.04
N ASP A 7 15.47 -6.70 -21.94
CA ASP A 7 14.90 -6.04 -20.78
C ASP A 7 15.91 -5.06 -20.17
N LEU A 8 17.18 -5.44 -19.98
CA LEU A 8 18.22 -4.54 -19.45
C LEU A 8 18.53 -3.32 -20.33
N LEU A 9 18.24 -3.40 -21.63
CA LEU A 9 18.45 -2.31 -22.60
C LEU A 9 17.20 -1.46 -22.80
N THR A 10 16.05 -1.91 -22.30
CA THR A 10 14.78 -1.20 -22.44
C THR A 10 14.63 -0.19 -21.31
N ASP A 11 14.04 0.96 -21.63
CA ASP A 11 13.73 1.98 -20.64
C ASP A 11 12.85 1.40 -19.53
N THR A 12 13.21 1.66 -18.28
CA THR A 12 12.51 1.11 -17.10
C THR A 12 11.03 1.47 -17.11
N SER A 13 10.65 2.68 -17.56
CA SER A 13 9.25 3.09 -17.60
C SER A 13 8.42 2.27 -18.60
N ILE A 14 9.04 1.84 -19.72
CA ILE A 14 8.40 0.98 -20.72
C ILE A 14 8.21 -0.44 -20.16
N LEU A 15 9.23 -0.99 -19.50
CA LEU A 15 9.13 -2.32 -18.87
C LEU A 15 8.03 -2.36 -17.81
N LEU A 16 8.02 -1.36 -16.92
CA LEU A 16 7.03 -1.25 -15.86
C LEU A 16 5.63 -1.01 -16.42
N ALA A 17 5.50 -0.25 -17.52
CA ALA A 17 4.24 -0.04 -18.20
C ALA A 17 3.68 -1.34 -18.84
N ASP A 18 4.52 -2.15 -19.49
CA ASP A 18 4.11 -3.46 -20.02
C ASP A 18 3.68 -4.39 -18.88
N GLU A 19 4.49 -4.45 -17.81
CA GLU A 19 4.20 -5.31 -16.67
C GLU A 19 2.90 -4.90 -15.98
N LEU A 20 2.69 -3.59 -15.78
CA LEU A 20 1.46 -3.04 -15.24
C LEU A 20 0.25 -3.37 -16.14
N TYR A 21 0.39 -3.19 -17.45
CA TYR A 21 -0.66 -3.53 -18.42
C TYR A 21 -1.04 -5.01 -18.31
N ARG A 22 -0.05 -5.92 -18.37
CA ARG A 22 -0.29 -7.36 -18.25
C ARG A 22 -0.93 -7.73 -16.91
N ALA A 23 -0.49 -7.13 -15.80
CA ALA A 23 -1.07 -7.35 -14.49
C ALA A 23 -2.54 -6.92 -14.42
N ILE A 24 -2.88 -5.74 -14.96
CA ILE A 24 -4.27 -5.26 -14.98
C ILE A 24 -5.14 -6.15 -15.88
N MET A 25 -4.67 -6.47 -17.09
CA MET A 25 -5.44 -7.29 -18.04
C MET A 25 -5.70 -8.71 -17.55
N SER A 26 -4.76 -9.28 -16.79
CA SER A 26 -4.92 -10.57 -16.11
C SER A 26 -5.69 -10.48 -14.79
N SER A 27 -6.15 -9.29 -14.40
CA SER A 27 -6.83 -9.01 -13.14
C SER A 27 -6.03 -9.47 -11.90
N ASP A 28 -4.69 -9.33 -11.96
CA ASP A 28 -3.78 -9.60 -10.85
C ASP A 28 -3.62 -8.35 -9.98
N LEU A 29 -4.55 -8.18 -9.04
CA LEU A 29 -4.56 -7.03 -8.13
C LEU A 29 -3.27 -6.93 -7.30
N ARG A 30 -2.68 -8.07 -6.91
CA ARG A 30 -1.47 -8.08 -6.08
C ARG A 30 -0.29 -7.51 -6.86
N ARG A 31 -0.08 -7.97 -8.09
CA ARG A 31 1.00 -7.48 -8.95
C ARG A 31 0.78 -6.02 -9.37
N THR A 32 -0.44 -5.64 -9.75
CA THR A 32 -0.79 -4.24 -10.02
C THR A 32 -0.48 -3.34 -8.82
N THR A 33 -0.86 -3.77 -7.61
CA THR A 33 -0.58 -3.02 -6.39
C THR A 33 0.91 -2.89 -6.16
N SER A 34 1.67 -4.01 -6.22
CA SER A 34 3.12 -4.02 -5.99
C SER A 34 3.86 -3.04 -6.90
N ILE A 35 3.54 -3.04 -8.19
CA ILE A 35 4.18 -2.15 -9.17
C ILE A 35 3.86 -0.69 -8.84
N LEU A 36 2.58 -0.35 -8.63
CA LEU A 36 2.18 1.05 -8.37
C LEU A 36 2.72 1.60 -7.06
N ILE A 37 2.88 0.75 -6.04
CA ILE A 37 3.45 1.17 -4.75
C ILE A 37 4.97 1.14 -4.74
N ASP A 38 5.65 0.91 -5.85
CA ASP A 38 7.10 1.02 -5.91
C ASP A 38 7.54 2.37 -6.50
N PHE A 39 6.68 3.03 -7.28
CA PHE A 39 7.00 4.32 -7.89
C PHE A 39 7.02 5.47 -6.86
N TRP A 40 7.84 6.47 -7.16
CA TRP A 40 7.99 7.71 -6.40
C TRP A 40 8.10 8.92 -7.33
N GLY A 41 7.61 10.08 -6.86
CA GLY A 41 7.81 11.33 -7.57
C GLY A 41 7.32 11.30 -9.02
N ASP A 42 8.23 11.60 -9.96
CA ASP A 42 7.98 11.69 -11.40
C ASP A 42 7.97 10.33 -12.12
N GLU A 43 8.40 9.24 -11.47
CA GLU A 43 8.34 7.88 -12.03
C GLU A 43 6.90 7.49 -12.43
N PHE A 44 5.91 7.98 -11.68
CA PHE A 44 4.50 7.81 -12.02
C PHE A 44 4.15 8.40 -13.37
N ASP A 45 4.57 9.64 -13.63
CA ASP A 45 4.23 10.35 -14.87
C ASP A 45 4.96 9.73 -16.06
N GLN A 46 6.18 9.23 -15.84
CA GLN A 46 6.94 8.48 -16.86
C GLN A 46 6.23 7.18 -17.24
N VAL A 47 5.84 6.36 -16.25
CA VAL A 47 5.12 5.09 -16.51
C VAL A 47 3.72 5.35 -17.08
N GLU A 48 3.00 6.38 -16.62
CA GLU A 48 1.70 6.75 -17.18
C GLU A 48 1.80 7.10 -18.67
N ASN A 49 2.87 7.80 -19.05
CA ASN A 49 3.12 8.15 -20.45
C ASN A 49 3.52 6.91 -21.27
N ALA A 50 4.38 6.04 -20.74
CA ALA A 50 4.78 4.80 -21.42
C ALA A 50 3.61 3.81 -21.57
N TYR A 51 2.65 3.77 -20.64
CA TYR A 51 1.46 2.92 -20.70
C TYR A 51 0.63 3.13 -21.98
N LYS A 52 0.71 4.32 -22.58
CA LYS A 52 0.02 4.66 -23.84
C LYS A 52 0.48 3.79 -25.03
N ILE A 53 1.65 3.14 -24.94
CA ILE A 53 2.14 2.18 -25.92
C ILE A 53 1.22 0.94 -25.98
N TYR A 54 0.69 0.52 -24.83
CA TYR A 54 -0.07 -0.73 -24.70
C TYR A 54 -1.58 -0.52 -24.66
N SER A 55 -2.04 0.69 -24.35
CA SER A 55 -3.45 1.00 -24.20
C SER A 55 -3.77 2.43 -24.58
N VAL A 56 -4.88 2.61 -25.29
CA VAL A 56 -5.47 3.93 -25.56
C VAL A 56 -6.18 4.52 -24.34
N GLU A 57 -6.57 3.67 -23.38
CA GLU A 57 -7.17 4.12 -22.12
C GLU A 57 -6.09 4.35 -21.06
N PRO A 58 -6.21 5.40 -20.21
CA PRO A 58 -5.33 5.58 -19.06
C PRO A 58 -5.39 4.36 -18.13
N PHE A 59 -4.28 4.00 -17.50
CA PHE A 59 -4.23 2.80 -16.65
C PHE A 59 -5.20 2.90 -15.46
N TRP A 60 -5.48 4.10 -14.93
CA TRP A 60 -6.50 4.29 -13.88
C TRP A 60 -7.90 3.85 -14.32
N LYS A 61 -8.25 4.09 -15.60
CA LYS A 61 -9.51 3.63 -16.17
C LYS A 61 -9.50 2.11 -16.34
N SER A 62 -8.36 1.54 -16.72
CA SER A 62 -8.17 0.08 -16.80
C SER A 62 -8.32 -0.58 -15.41
N ILE A 63 -7.73 0.00 -14.37
CA ILE A 63 -7.85 -0.46 -12.98
C ILE A 63 -9.32 -0.40 -12.52
N GLU A 64 -10.03 0.69 -12.79
CA GLU A 64 -11.45 0.82 -12.43
C GLU A 64 -12.30 -0.25 -13.12
N LYS A 65 -12.03 -0.54 -14.40
CA LYS A 65 -12.74 -1.55 -15.17
C LYS A 65 -12.50 -2.97 -14.65
N HIS A 66 -11.28 -3.30 -14.26
CA HIS A 66 -10.91 -4.66 -13.85
C HIS A 66 -11.10 -4.94 -12.36
N PHE A 67 -10.92 -3.93 -11.49
CA PHE A 67 -10.94 -4.10 -10.04
C PHE A 67 -12.02 -3.29 -9.32
N GLY A 68 -12.74 -2.45 -10.07
CA GLY A 68 -13.81 -1.61 -9.53
C GLY A 68 -13.32 -0.28 -8.96
N LYS A 69 -14.30 0.62 -8.77
CA LYS A 69 -14.08 2.01 -8.35
C LYS A 69 -13.40 2.12 -6.98
N SER A 70 -13.79 1.29 -6.01
CA SER A 70 -13.21 1.34 -4.66
C SER A 70 -11.71 1.04 -4.65
N VAL A 71 -11.28 0.03 -5.42
CA VAL A 71 -9.87 -0.33 -5.56
C VAL A 71 -9.08 0.78 -6.24
N LYS A 72 -9.59 1.29 -7.37
CA LYS A 72 -8.97 2.45 -8.04
C LYS A 72 -8.79 3.62 -7.07
N SER A 73 -9.85 4.01 -6.36
CA SER A 73 -9.80 5.15 -5.44
C SER A 73 -8.76 4.94 -4.33
N THR A 74 -8.65 3.72 -3.80
CA THR A 74 -7.68 3.39 -2.75
C THR A 74 -6.25 3.44 -3.29
N LEU A 75 -5.97 2.78 -4.41
CA LEU A 75 -4.63 2.74 -5.02
C LEU A 75 -4.18 4.13 -5.45
N HIS A 76 -5.05 4.88 -6.14
CA HIS A 76 -4.76 6.24 -6.57
C HIS A 76 -4.38 7.12 -5.38
N CYS A 77 -5.13 7.03 -4.28
CA CYS A 77 -4.86 7.82 -3.10
C CYS A 77 -3.49 7.49 -2.48
N ILE A 78 -3.14 6.19 -2.37
CA ILE A 78 -1.82 5.76 -1.88
C ILE A 78 -0.70 6.28 -2.79
N VAL A 79 -0.90 6.20 -4.11
CA VAL A 79 0.04 6.73 -5.10
C VAL A 79 0.25 8.24 -4.94
N GLU A 80 -0.81 9.01 -4.73
CA GLU A 80 -0.67 10.47 -4.52
C GLU A 80 0.18 10.82 -3.29
N THR A 81 0.15 10.01 -2.22
CA THR A 81 1.03 10.23 -1.06
C THR A 81 2.52 10.05 -1.38
N ARG A 82 2.86 9.37 -2.48
CA ARG A 82 4.23 9.06 -2.93
C ARG A 82 4.79 10.03 -3.96
N LYS A 83 3.95 10.93 -4.49
CA LYS A 83 4.40 11.97 -5.43
C LYS A 83 5.24 13.06 -4.76
N ASN A 84 5.09 13.23 -3.45
CA ASN A 84 5.83 14.22 -2.68
C ASN A 84 7.03 13.56 -1.99
N GLU A 85 8.18 14.25 -1.99
CA GLU A 85 9.31 13.81 -1.18
C GLU A 85 8.96 13.86 0.32
N PRO A 86 9.33 12.82 1.08
CA PRO A 86 9.11 12.78 2.51
C PRO A 86 9.95 13.85 3.20
N LYS A 87 9.40 14.47 4.26
CA LYS A 87 10.20 15.34 5.11
C LYS A 87 11.30 14.52 5.78
N GLN A 88 12.49 15.09 5.86
CA GLN A 88 13.69 14.41 6.36
C GLN A 88 14.23 15.10 7.61
N GLU A 89 14.75 14.31 8.55
CA GLU A 89 15.51 14.77 9.71
C GLU A 89 16.83 15.40 9.26
N ASP A 90 17.45 16.22 10.10
CA ASP A 90 18.75 16.80 9.77
C ASP A 90 19.80 15.71 9.49
N PRO A 91 20.59 15.84 8.41
CA PRO A 91 21.58 14.83 8.04
C PRO A 91 22.65 14.68 9.13
N ILE A 92 22.86 13.45 9.59
CA ILE A 92 23.93 13.11 10.53
C ILE A 92 25.11 12.55 9.72
N LYS A 93 26.32 13.12 9.89
CA LYS A 93 27.50 12.66 9.14
C LYS A 93 27.70 11.14 9.29
N GLY A 94 27.73 10.43 8.15
CA GLY A 94 27.94 8.97 8.10
C GLY A 94 26.69 8.12 8.40
N ARG A 95 25.54 8.72 8.71
CA ARG A 95 24.25 8.03 8.78
C ARG A 95 23.33 8.74 7.79
N GLY A 96 22.93 8.03 6.73
CA GLY A 96 22.01 8.57 5.73
C GLY A 96 20.79 9.26 6.36
N VAL A 97 20.12 10.09 5.57
CA VAL A 97 19.03 10.92 6.07
C VAL A 97 17.82 10.06 6.43
N LYS A 98 17.18 10.35 7.57
CA LYS A 98 16.04 9.59 8.07
C LYS A 98 14.74 10.36 7.83
N PRO A 99 13.67 9.72 7.32
CA PRO A 99 12.38 10.36 7.15
C PRO A 99 11.72 10.68 8.50
N ILE A 100 11.11 11.86 8.60
CA ILE A 100 10.31 12.29 9.75
C ILE A 100 8.96 11.57 9.69
N VAL A 101 8.67 10.78 10.72
CA VAL A 101 7.41 10.03 10.83
C VAL A 101 6.54 10.65 11.92
N ASN A 102 5.36 11.15 11.56
CA ASN A 102 4.36 11.58 12.54
C ASN A 102 3.71 10.35 13.20
N LYS A 103 4.20 10.00 14.39
CA LYS A 103 3.77 8.84 15.18
C LYS A 103 2.34 8.97 15.70
N THR A 104 1.87 10.20 15.96
CA THR A 104 0.51 10.47 16.43
C THR A 104 -0.49 10.10 15.35
N ALA A 105 -0.30 10.61 14.13
CA ALA A 105 -1.14 10.28 12.98
C ALA A 105 -1.18 8.77 12.69
N VAL A 106 -0.04 8.08 12.80
CA VAL A 106 0.01 6.60 12.66
C VAL A 106 -0.84 5.91 13.72
N SER A 107 -0.77 6.37 14.97
CA SER A 107 -1.52 5.77 16.08
C SER A 107 -3.02 6.02 15.95
N GLU A 108 -3.43 7.23 15.54
CA GLU A 108 -4.82 7.57 15.26
C GLU A 108 -5.39 6.69 14.15
N VAL A 109 -4.68 6.57 13.03
CA VAL A 109 -5.10 5.69 11.92
C VAL A 109 -5.17 4.23 12.34
N PHE A 110 -4.25 3.76 13.19
CA PHE A 110 -4.31 2.40 13.73
C PHE A 110 -5.62 2.14 14.49
N TYR A 111 -5.99 3.02 15.43
CA TYR A 111 -7.23 2.86 16.20
C TYR A 111 -8.48 3.01 15.31
N ASP A 112 -8.48 3.96 14.38
CA ASP A 112 -9.58 4.12 13.42
C ASP A 112 -9.80 2.83 12.60
N ILE A 113 -8.72 2.19 12.15
CA ILE A 113 -8.80 0.93 11.39
C ILE A 113 -9.38 -0.18 12.27
N MET A 114 -8.93 -0.30 13.53
CA MET A 114 -9.45 -1.33 14.44
C MET A 114 -10.97 -1.19 14.64
N VAL A 115 -11.48 0.05 14.77
CA VAL A 115 -12.92 0.32 14.85
C VAL A 115 -13.65 -0.07 13.55
N VAL A 116 -13.06 0.23 12.39
CA VAL A 116 -13.64 -0.13 11.08
C VAL A 116 -13.71 -1.65 10.90
N LEU A 117 -12.66 -2.37 11.29
CA LEU A 117 -12.58 -3.83 11.19
C LEU A 117 -13.60 -4.54 12.10
N ASP A 118 -13.97 -3.92 13.22
CA ASP A 118 -14.99 -4.43 14.14
C ASP A 118 -16.44 -4.03 13.72
N SER A 119 -16.58 -3.32 12.60
CA SER A 119 -17.88 -2.81 12.12
C SER A 119 -18.51 -3.71 11.04
N ASN A 120 -19.85 -3.81 11.05
CA ASN A 120 -20.63 -4.51 10.01
C ASN A 120 -20.85 -3.68 8.71
N LYS A 121 -20.06 -2.63 8.48
CA LYS A 121 -20.23 -1.70 7.35
C LYS A 121 -19.31 -2.06 6.19
N ASP A 122 -19.32 -1.26 5.12
CA ASP A 122 -18.35 -1.35 4.03
C ASP A 122 -16.93 -1.06 4.57
N VAL A 123 -16.25 -2.13 4.97
CA VAL A 123 -14.90 -2.14 5.54
C VAL A 123 -13.88 -1.66 4.50
N GLY A 124 -14.05 -2.05 3.23
CA GLY A 124 -13.08 -1.77 2.18
C GLY A 124 -12.92 -0.28 1.87
N GLN A 125 -14.04 0.42 1.64
CA GLN A 125 -14.00 1.86 1.36
C GLN A 125 -13.49 2.67 2.56
N GLN A 126 -13.91 2.29 3.77
CA GLN A 126 -13.48 2.97 4.98
C GLN A 126 -11.99 2.77 5.24
N LEU A 127 -11.46 1.55 5.06
CA LEU A 127 -10.03 1.27 5.16
C LEU A 127 -9.22 2.15 4.21
N GLY A 128 -9.60 2.20 2.93
CA GLY A 128 -8.91 3.01 1.93
C GLY A 128 -8.79 4.47 2.36
N GLN A 129 -9.88 5.08 2.82
CA GLN A 129 -9.91 6.47 3.29
C GLN A 129 -9.01 6.77 4.49
N ARG A 130 -8.77 5.80 5.38
CA ARG A 130 -7.89 6.01 6.55
C ARG A 130 -6.44 5.82 6.16
N LEU A 131 -6.17 4.78 5.38
CA LEU A 131 -4.84 4.46 4.85
C LEU A 131 -4.29 5.61 3.98
N CYS A 132 -5.15 6.26 3.18
CA CYS A 132 -4.88 7.49 2.44
C CYS A 132 -4.18 8.62 3.20
N LYS A 133 -4.30 8.67 4.53
CA LYS A 133 -3.76 9.76 5.35
C LYS A 133 -2.27 9.61 5.65
N LEU A 134 -1.70 8.45 5.34
CA LEU A 134 -0.35 8.10 5.74
C LEU A 134 0.61 8.23 4.56
N ASP A 135 1.76 8.86 4.79
CA ASP A 135 2.88 8.74 3.88
C ASP A 135 3.47 7.30 3.93
N PRO A 136 4.31 6.90 2.97
CA PRO A 136 4.81 5.52 2.90
C PRO A 136 5.61 5.08 4.13
N PHE A 137 6.32 5.98 4.82
CA PHE A 137 7.07 5.64 6.04
C PHE A 137 6.14 5.49 7.24
N GLN A 138 5.08 6.30 7.30
CA GLN A 138 3.99 6.11 8.23
C GLN A 138 3.25 4.79 8.01
N PHE A 139 3.00 4.40 6.75
CA PHE A 139 2.48 3.07 6.40
C PHE A 139 3.39 1.94 6.87
N GLN A 140 4.70 2.06 6.63
CA GLN A 140 5.67 1.06 7.10
C GLN A 140 5.63 0.96 8.64
N ARG A 141 5.49 2.08 9.33
CA ARG A 141 5.34 2.12 10.79
C ARG A 141 4.04 1.48 11.25
N LEU A 142 2.92 1.74 10.58
CA LEU A 142 1.64 1.11 10.83
C LEU A 142 1.74 -0.41 10.68
N ASN A 143 2.37 -0.89 9.60
CA ASN A 143 2.60 -2.33 9.37
C ASN A 143 3.42 -2.97 10.52
N MET A 144 4.47 -2.29 11.00
CA MET A 144 5.23 -2.76 12.17
C MET A 144 4.39 -2.87 13.44
N ILE A 145 3.46 -1.93 13.68
CA ILE A 145 2.54 -1.98 14.82
C ILE A 145 1.61 -3.18 14.69
N TYR A 146 0.98 -3.37 13.52
CA TYR A 146 0.13 -4.53 13.24
C TYR A 146 0.85 -5.84 13.48
N LYS A 147 2.03 -6.04 12.87
CA LYS A 147 2.82 -7.27 13.06
C LYS A 147 3.14 -7.54 14.53
N ARG A 148 3.49 -6.51 15.31
CA ARG A 148 3.76 -6.67 16.74
C ARG A 148 2.51 -7.08 17.53
N VAL A 149 1.36 -6.47 17.23
CA VAL A 149 0.09 -6.82 17.87
C VAL A 149 -0.28 -8.27 17.53
N CYS A 150 -0.17 -8.68 16.26
CA CYS A 150 -0.43 -10.05 15.84
C CYS A 150 0.47 -11.08 16.55
N LEU A 151 1.79 -10.84 16.58
CA LEU A 151 2.75 -11.72 17.27
C LEU A 151 2.47 -11.84 18.78
N SER A 152 1.99 -10.75 19.40
CA SER A 152 1.62 -10.74 20.82
C SER A 152 0.34 -11.55 21.08
N ILE A 153 -0.58 -11.61 20.12
CA ILE A 153 -1.81 -12.42 20.22
C ILE A 153 -1.48 -13.91 20.05
N ASP A 154 -0.61 -14.26 19.09
CA ASP A 154 -0.23 -15.65 18.84
C ASP A 154 0.54 -16.31 20.00
N THR A 155 1.25 -15.49 20.79
CA THR A 155 1.97 -15.93 21.98
C THR A 155 1.06 -16.08 23.22
N ILE A 156 -0.11 -15.43 23.26
CA ILE A 156 -1.10 -15.56 24.35
C ILE A 156 -2.08 -16.69 24.02
N LYS A 157 -1.60 -17.94 24.13
CA LYS A 157 -2.40 -19.16 23.95
C LYS A 157 -3.03 -19.70 25.25
N ASN A 158 -3.13 -18.90 26.32
CA ASN A 158 -3.96 -19.23 27.48
C ASN A 158 -4.51 -17.96 28.19
N PRO A 159 -5.77 -17.97 28.68
CA PRO A 159 -6.51 -16.76 28.97
C PRO A 159 -6.46 -16.36 30.44
N LEU A 160 -6.20 -15.08 30.71
CA LEU A 160 -6.61 -14.43 31.95
C LEU A 160 -7.24 -13.07 31.61
N ASP A 161 -8.56 -13.13 31.50
CA ASP A 161 -9.57 -12.17 31.98
C ASP A 161 -9.11 -10.73 32.21
N ASN A 162 -8.97 -10.01 31.10
CA ASN A 162 -9.58 -8.69 30.86
C ASN A 162 -9.34 -8.24 29.39
N LEU A 163 -8.36 -8.83 28.70
CA LEU A 163 -8.17 -8.72 27.25
C LEU A 163 -9.14 -9.60 26.42
N VAL A 164 -9.76 -10.61 27.05
CA VAL A 164 -10.59 -11.63 26.36
C VAL A 164 -11.94 -11.08 25.89
N LYS A 165 -12.47 -10.00 26.48
CA LYS A 165 -13.65 -9.31 25.94
C LYS A 165 -13.34 -8.48 24.69
N PHE A 166 -12.16 -7.86 24.63
CA PHE A 166 -11.69 -7.13 23.44
C PHE A 166 -11.30 -8.08 22.29
N LEU A 167 -10.83 -9.28 22.61
CA LEU A 167 -10.35 -10.28 21.65
C LEU A 167 -11.41 -11.31 21.19
N LYS A 168 -12.63 -11.31 21.73
CA LYS A 168 -13.66 -12.28 21.33
C LYS A 168 -14.48 -11.88 20.11
N VAL A 169 -14.54 -10.59 19.75
CA VAL A 169 -15.33 -10.10 18.61
C VAL A 169 -14.48 -9.95 17.34
N GLY A 170 -13.21 -9.53 17.48
CA GLY A 170 -12.24 -9.46 16.37
C GLY A 170 -11.56 -10.78 15.96
N ARG A 171 -11.93 -11.91 16.59
CA ARG A 171 -11.44 -13.25 16.23
C ARG A 171 -12.13 -13.71 14.95
N LEU A 172 -11.69 -13.21 13.79
CA LEU A 172 -11.68 -13.94 12.50
C LEU A 172 -11.29 -13.07 11.30
N VAL A 173 -11.21 -11.74 11.42
CA VAL A 173 -10.81 -10.89 10.28
C VAL A 173 -9.29 -10.73 10.24
N ASN A 174 -8.65 -11.79 9.76
CA ASN A 174 -7.39 -11.81 9.03
C ASN A 174 -6.23 -10.95 9.56
N CYS A 175 -5.31 -11.61 10.28
CA CYS A 175 -3.91 -11.21 10.39
C CYS A 175 -3.14 -11.34 9.04
N ILE A 176 -3.82 -11.06 7.92
CA ILE A 176 -3.26 -11.04 6.57
C ILE A 176 -3.61 -9.67 6.00
N ILE A 177 -2.66 -8.75 6.12
CA ILE A 177 -2.60 -7.60 5.23
C ILE A 177 -1.22 -7.65 4.58
N PHE A 178 -1.22 -8.09 3.31
CA PHE A 178 -0.16 -8.17 2.29
C PHE A 178 1.24 -8.66 2.70
#